data_AF-A0A9P6BYI2-F1
#
_entry.id   AF-A0A9P6BYI2-F1
#
_cell.length_a   1.000
_cell.length_b   1.000
_cell.length_c   1.000
_cell.angle_alpha   90.00
_cell.angle_beta   90.00
_cell.angle_gamma   90.00
#
_symmetry.space_group_name_H-M   'P 1'
#
loop_
_entity.id
_entity.type
_entity.pdbx_description
1 polymer ?
#
loop_
_entity_poly.entity_id
_entity_poly.type
_entity_poly.pdbx_seq_one_letter_code
_entity_poly.pdbx_strand_id
1 'polypeptide(L)'
;GLKLLHDNSHPKAAYDSAAREFALYSIPKTDREDFVADFVAWTRRTTGPPVMQLNGPKSNLAQLCAEKLEENLDATFCFSRSNGTDDPGRFFTTLADQLATHNRSYAKILDGKIRHNRALVSKSLRVQFDELIAAPVGGLLAEELDLGPRKVIIVEGIDECASVHARCEILCIILKSASALPFRWAIFSRIDSQLETLLKEKGVALEPCWKVCHSVPNIPIGEGEPLFRVEMIRHEGWIAVRWTLAKRDPKIVTGTALFFFQPLK
;
A
#
# COMPACT_ATOMS: atom_id res chain seq x y z
N GLY A 1 -5.84 21.80 -18.79
CA GLY A 1 -6.03 21.29 -17.43
C GLY A 1 -5.13 20.11 -17.20
N LEU A 2 -5.32 19.03 -17.96
CA LEU A 2 -4.60 17.76 -17.76
C LEU A 2 -3.07 17.87 -17.84
N LYS A 3 -2.51 18.70 -18.73
CA LYS A 3 -1.06 18.96 -18.71
C LYS A 3 -0.57 19.50 -17.36
N LEU A 4 -1.31 20.43 -16.75
CA LEU A 4 -0.96 20.97 -15.44
C LEU A 4 -1.09 19.90 -14.34
N LEU A 5 -2.07 19.01 -14.46
CA LEU A 5 -2.20 17.86 -13.55
C LEU A 5 -0.98 16.96 -13.64
N HIS A 6 -0.59 16.58 -14.86
CA HIS A 6 0.57 15.74 -15.13
C HIS A 6 1.87 16.36 -14.64
N ASP A 7 2.09 17.67 -14.86
CA ASP A 7 3.26 18.39 -14.35
C ASP A 7 3.33 18.39 -12.79
N ASN A 8 2.17 18.19 -12.14
CA ASN A 8 2.02 18.11 -10.68
C ASN A 8 1.71 16.68 -10.18
N SER A 9 1.81 15.66 -11.03
CA SER A 9 1.78 14.25 -10.63
C SER A 9 3.20 13.75 -10.34
N HIS A 10 3.32 12.50 -9.93
CA HIS A 10 4.59 11.83 -9.68
C HIS A 10 4.63 10.51 -10.44
N PRO A 11 4.97 10.53 -11.75
CA PRO A 11 5.01 9.31 -12.57
C PRO A 11 5.96 8.24 -12.04
N LYS A 12 6.94 8.60 -11.20
CA LYS A 12 7.85 7.65 -10.53
C LYS A 12 7.17 6.81 -9.44
N ALA A 13 6.02 7.24 -8.94
CA ALA A 13 5.26 6.53 -7.91
C ALA A 13 4.39 5.40 -8.48
N ALA A 14 4.18 5.36 -9.80
CA ALA A 14 3.41 4.30 -10.46
C ALA A 14 4.18 2.96 -10.44
N TYR A 15 3.45 1.84 -10.34
CA TYR A 15 4.03 0.47 -10.22
C TYR A 15 4.87 0.04 -11.43
N ASP A 16 4.52 0.53 -12.61
CA ASP A 16 5.14 0.26 -13.91
C ASP A 16 6.21 1.31 -14.28
N SER A 17 6.56 2.21 -13.36
CA SER A 17 7.60 3.19 -13.60
C SER A 17 8.99 2.54 -13.70
N ALA A 18 9.78 2.94 -14.68
CA ALA A 18 11.20 2.54 -14.78
C ALA A 18 12.01 2.89 -13.51
N ALA A 19 11.58 3.90 -12.74
CA ALA A 19 12.19 4.24 -11.44
C ALA A 19 12.04 3.12 -10.40
N ARG A 20 11.05 2.23 -10.55
CA ARG A 20 10.80 1.11 -9.66
C ARG A 20 11.55 -0.15 -10.03
N GLU A 21 11.88 -0.36 -11.31
CA GLU A 21 12.58 -1.57 -11.78
C GLU A 21 13.85 -1.85 -10.95
N PHE A 22 14.68 -0.82 -10.73
CA PHE A 22 15.87 -0.95 -9.90
C PHE A 22 15.57 -1.14 -8.40
N ALA A 23 14.55 -0.47 -7.89
CA ALA A 23 14.15 -0.57 -6.48
C ALA A 23 13.67 -1.98 -6.13
N LEU A 24 13.06 -2.70 -7.09
CA LEU A 24 12.59 -4.07 -6.91
C LEU A 24 13.74 -5.08 -6.71
N TYR A 25 14.96 -4.80 -7.16
CA TYR A 25 16.12 -5.65 -6.85
C TYR A 25 16.55 -5.56 -5.38
N SER A 26 16.21 -4.46 -4.71
CA SER A 26 16.62 -4.19 -3.32
C SER A 26 15.58 -4.60 -2.28
N ILE A 27 14.38 -5.02 -2.71
CA ILE A 27 13.34 -5.51 -1.80
C ILE A 27 13.36 -7.04 -1.72
N PRO A 28 13.09 -7.62 -0.54
CA PRO A 28 12.93 -9.07 -0.41
C PRO A 28 11.83 -9.57 -1.34
N LYS A 29 12.16 -10.56 -2.17
CA LYS A 29 11.18 -11.29 -2.98
C LYS A 29 10.44 -12.28 -2.09
N THR A 30 9.12 -12.36 -2.27
CA THR A 30 8.27 -13.34 -1.60
C THR A 30 7.50 -14.18 -2.62
N ASP A 31 7.21 -15.43 -2.24
CA ASP A 31 6.54 -16.47 -3.02
C ASP A 31 5.07 -16.67 -2.57
N ARG A 32 4.46 -15.63 -2.00
CA ARG A 32 3.10 -15.65 -1.45
C ARG A 32 2.03 -15.59 -2.55
N GLU A 33 2.07 -16.57 -3.44
CA GLU A 33 1.09 -16.77 -4.50
C GLU A 33 -0.32 -16.95 -3.94
N ASP A 34 -0.44 -17.57 -2.77
CA ASP A 34 -1.68 -17.67 -1.97
C ASP A 34 -2.30 -16.29 -1.72
N PHE A 35 -1.50 -15.35 -1.23
CA PHE A 35 -1.96 -13.99 -0.96
C PHE A 35 -2.35 -13.26 -2.25
N VAL A 36 -1.56 -13.38 -3.31
CA VAL A 36 -1.87 -12.73 -4.59
C VAL A 36 -3.18 -13.27 -5.16
N ALA A 37 -3.44 -14.57 -5.06
CA ALA A 37 -4.70 -15.18 -5.47
C ALA A 37 -5.90 -14.65 -4.63
N ASP A 38 -5.75 -14.61 -3.31
CA ASP A 38 -6.77 -14.06 -2.40
C ASP A 38 -7.04 -12.58 -2.65
N PHE A 39 -5.98 -11.81 -2.93
CA PHE A 39 -6.07 -10.41 -3.31
C PHE A 39 -6.89 -10.25 -4.59
N VAL A 40 -6.57 -10.98 -5.66
CA VAL A 40 -7.32 -10.94 -6.92
C VAL A 40 -8.77 -11.37 -6.72
N ALA A 41 -9.04 -12.34 -5.84
CA ALA A 41 -10.41 -12.71 -5.50
C ALA A 41 -11.14 -11.57 -4.77
N TRP A 42 -10.47 -10.87 -3.85
CA TRP A 42 -11.02 -9.72 -3.14
C TRP A 42 -11.38 -8.54 -4.06
N THR A 43 -10.57 -8.24 -5.08
CA THR A 43 -10.84 -7.13 -6.02
C THR A 43 -12.14 -7.33 -6.80
N ARG A 44 -12.49 -8.59 -7.09
CA ARG A 44 -13.71 -8.96 -7.84
C ARG A 44 -14.98 -8.91 -7.00
N ARG A 45 -14.89 -8.84 -5.68
CA ARG A 45 -16.07 -8.86 -4.80
C ARG A 45 -16.94 -7.65 -5.03
N THR A 46 -18.26 -7.83 -4.96
CA THR A 46 -19.24 -6.74 -5.04
C THR A 46 -19.65 -6.16 -3.71
N THR A 47 -19.45 -6.92 -2.65
CA THR A 47 -19.79 -6.60 -1.28
C THR A 47 -18.54 -6.67 -0.39
N GLY A 48 -18.69 -6.29 0.88
CA GLY A 48 -17.62 -6.33 1.87
C GLY A 48 -16.73 -5.09 1.88
N PRO A 49 -15.65 -5.11 2.70
CA PRO A 49 -14.84 -3.92 2.95
C PRO A 49 -14.21 -3.39 1.66
N PRO A 50 -14.37 -2.09 1.34
CA PRO A 50 -13.78 -1.47 0.16
C PRO A 50 -12.29 -1.15 0.35
N VAL A 51 -11.77 -1.28 1.58
CA VAL A 51 -10.36 -1.10 1.89
C VAL A 51 -9.80 -2.41 2.43
N MET A 52 -8.67 -2.83 1.87
CA MET A 52 -7.85 -3.91 2.39
C MET A 52 -6.52 -3.33 2.88
N GLN A 53 -6.13 -3.68 4.09
CA GLN A 53 -4.82 -3.30 4.63
C GLN A 53 -3.96 -4.52 4.86
N LEU A 54 -2.72 -4.42 4.38
CA LEU A 54 -1.63 -5.34 4.68
C LEU A 54 -0.63 -4.61 5.58
N ASN A 55 -0.52 -5.07 6.82
CA ASN A 55 0.50 -4.59 7.75
C ASN A 55 1.72 -5.49 7.64
N GLY A 56 2.85 -4.92 7.22
CA GLY A 56 4.07 -5.67 7.07
C GLY A 56 5.22 -4.85 6.50
N PRO A 57 6.44 -5.40 6.57
CA PRO A 57 7.60 -4.81 5.92
C PRO A 57 7.40 -4.73 4.41
N LYS A 58 8.06 -3.75 3.79
CA LYS A 58 8.05 -3.55 2.34
C LYS A 58 8.61 -4.80 1.65
N SER A 59 7.81 -5.38 0.77
CA SER A 59 8.13 -6.56 -0.03
C SER A 59 7.65 -6.34 -1.46
N ASN A 60 7.97 -7.24 -2.38
CA ASN A 60 7.45 -7.17 -3.74
C ASN A 60 5.95 -7.50 -3.87
N LEU A 61 5.20 -7.67 -2.77
CA LEU A 61 3.76 -8.03 -2.84
C LEU A 61 2.91 -7.00 -3.57
N ALA A 62 3.06 -5.71 -3.25
CA ALA A 62 2.29 -4.66 -3.92
C ALA A 62 2.55 -4.66 -5.43
N GLN A 63 3.80 -4.92 -5.82
CA GLN A 63 4.22 -5.07 -7.20
C GLN A 63 3.56 -6.29 -7.87
N LEU A 64 3.68 -7.47 -7.26
CA LEU A 64 3.07 -8.71 -7.78
C LEU A 64 1.56 -8.59 -7.92
N CYS A 65 0.90 -7.97 -6.95
CA CYS A 65 -0.53 -7.67 -6.98
C CYS A 65 -0.89 -6.73 -8.13
N ALA A 66 -0.09 -5.68 -8.37
CA ALA A 66 -0.31 -4.74 -9.46
C ALA A 66 -0.15 -5.41 -10.84
N GLU A 67 0.94 -6.15 -11.03
CA GLU A 67 1.22 -6.93 -12.25
C GLU A 67 0.12 -7.96 -12.54
N LYS A 68 -0.46 -8.57 -11.51
CA LYS A 68 -1.54 -9.54 -11.69
C LYS A 68 -2.88 -8.91 -12.09
N LEU A 69 -3.07 -7.62 -11.78
CA LEU A 69 -4.31 -6.91 -12.10
C LEU A 69 -4.28 -6.28 -13.49
N GLU A 70 -3.13 -5.74 -13.93
CA GLU A 70 -2.91 -4.97 -15.17
C GLU A 70 -4.15 -4.17 -15.62
N GLU A 71 -5.05 -4.77 -16.41
CA GLU A 71 -6.26 -4.14 -16.93
C GLU A 71 -7.31 -3.73 -15.87
N ASN A 72 -7.23 -4.27 -14.65
CA ASN A 72 -8.15 -3.97 -13.54
C ASN A 72 -7.55 -3.00 -12.50
N LEU A 73 -6.37 -2.45 -12.79
CA LEU A 73 -5.66 -1.53 -11.91
C LEU A 73 -5.83 -0.09 -12.40
N ASP A 74 -6.46 0.72 -11.56
CA ASP A 74 -6.89 2.05 -11.98
C ASP A 74 -5.86 3.12 -11.65
N ALA A 75 -5.21 2.95 -10.49
CA ALA A 75 -4.10 3.78 -10.09
C ALA A 75 -3.20 3.09 -9.05
N THR A 76 -1.96 3.53 -8.98
CA THR A 76 -0.97 3.12 -7.99
C THR A 76 -0.17 4.32 -7.48
N PHE A 77 0.23 4.24 -6.23
CA PHE A 77 1.19 5.18 -5.66
C PHE A 77 2.09 4.48 -4.64
N CYS A 78 3.40 4.47 -4.90
CA CYS A 78 4.42 4.02 -3.98
C CYS A 78 5.13 5.22 -3.35
N PHE A 79 4.91 5.42 -2.06
CA PHE A 79 5.72 6.32 -1.26
C PHE A 79 7.11 5.72 -1.05
N SER A 80 8.14 6.50 -1.34
CA SER A 80 9.53 6.08 -1.21
C SER A 80 10.43 7.28 -0.97
N ARG A 81 11.13 7.30 0.17
CA ARG A 81 12.12 8.35 0.46
C ARG A 81 13.32 8.26 -0.46
N SER A 82 13.74 7.04 -0.82
CA SER A 82 14.88 6.81 -1.71
C SER A 82 14.59 7.21 -3.16
N ASN A 83 13.33 7.13 -3.59
CA ASN A 83 12.93 7.49 -4.95
C ASN A 83 12.35 8.92 -5.05
N GLY A 84 12.31 9.66 -3.92
CA GLY A 84 11.78 11.01 -3.83
C GLY A 84 10.28 11.12 -4.11
N THR A 85 9.52 10.04 -3.86
CA THR A 85 8.05 9.96 -3.99
C THR A 85 7.36 10.06 -2.63
N ASP A 86 8.02 10.65 -1.64
CA ASP A 86 7.55 10.82 -0.27
C ASP A 86 6.73 12.10 -0.02
N ASP A 87 6.63 12.98 -1.03
CA ASP A 87 5.80 14.19 -1.00
C ASP A 87 4.30 13.87 -1.05
N PRO A 88 3.53 14.12 0.03
CA PRO A 88 2.09 13.88 0.04
C PRO A 88 1.32 14.82 -0.90
N GLY A 89 1.84 16.01 -1.22
CA GLY A 89 1.15 17.00 -2.04
C GLY A 89 0.87 16.54 -3.48
N ARG A 90 1.60 15.50 -3.94
CA ARG A 90 1.42 14.88 -5.25
C ARG A 90 0.58 13.60 -5.22
N PHE A 91 0.10 13.15 -4.07
CA PHE A 91 -0.60 11.87 -3.94
C PHE A 91 -1.89 11.83 -4.78
N PHE A 92 -2.86 12.71 -4.47
CA PHE A 92 -4.14 12.70 -5.17
C PHE A 92 -4.07 13.23 -6.60
N THR A 93 -3.14 14.15 -6.90
CA THR A 93 -2.90 14.58 -8.29
C THR A 93 -2.38 13.43 -9.15
N THR A 94 -1.53 12.56 -8.61
CA THR A 94 -1.02 11.38 -9.31
C THR A 94 -2.10 10.34 -9.55
N LEU A 95 -2.93 10.05 -8.54
CA LEU A 95 -4.07 9.14 -8.73
C LEU A 95 -5.03 9.69 -9.79
N ALA A 96 -5.36 11.00 -9.74
CA ALA A 96 -6.25 11.63 -10.71
C ALA A 96 -5.67 11.61 -12.13
N ASP A 97 -4.35 11.80 -12.29
CA ASP A 97 -3.66 11.72 -13.57
C ASP A 97 -3.80 10.32 -14.19
N GLN A 98 -3.54 9.27 -13.40
CA GLN A 98 -3.70 7.87 -13.83
C GLN A 98 -5.17 7.51 -14.12
N LEU A 99 -6.13 7.99 -13.33
CA LEU A 99 -7.55 7.77 -13.63
C LEU A 99 -7.96 8.44 -14.96
N ALA A 100 -7.40 9.60 -15.28
CA ALA A 100 -7.64 10.32 -16.52
C ALA A 100 -7.04 9.63 -17.76
N THR A 101 -5.99 8.82 -17.61
CA THR A 101 -5.48 8.01 -18.72
C THR A 101 -6.42 6.85 -19.07
N HIS A 102 -7.13 6.31 -18.08
CA HIS A 102 -8.02 5.16 -18.27
C HIS A 102 -9.45 5.52 -18.67
N ASN A 103 -9.98 6.68 -18.25
CA ASN A 103 -11.37 7.06 -18.52
C ASN A 103 -11.48 8.45 -19.17
N ARG A 104 -11.91 8.50 -20.44
CA ARG A 104 -12.02 9.74 -21.22
C ARG A 104 -13.07 10.72 -20.66
N SER A 105 -14.19 10.20 -20.14
CA SER A 105 -15.25 11.04 -19.56
C SER A 105 -14.76 11.72 -18.29
N TYR A 106 -14.08 10.97 -17.41
CA TYR A 106 -13.40 11.51 -16.24
C TYR A 106 -12.33 12.54 -16.63
N ALA A 107 -11.49 12.24 -17.63
CA ALA A 107 -10.47 13.16 -18.13
C ALA A 107 -11.07 14.49 -18.62
N LYS A 108 -12.21 14.45 -19.32
CA LYS A 108 -12.90 15.66 -19.81
C LYS A 108 -13.40 16.54 -18.66
N ILE A 109 -14.02 15.94 -17.64
CA ILE A 109 -14.48 16.65 -16.44
C ILE A 109 -13.29 17.30 -15.73
N LEU A 110 -12.23 16.53 -15.53
CA LEU A 110 -11.04 16.97 -14.82
C LEU A 110 -10.29 18.08 -15.56
N ASP A 111 -10.20 18.01 -16.90
CA ASP A 111 -9.60 19.06 -17.72
C ASP A 111 -10.32 20.41 -17.52
N GLY A 112 -11.66 20.38 -17.54
CA GLY A 112 -12.50 21.56 -17.32
C GLY A 112 -12.29 22.16 -15.92
N LYS A 113 -12.34 21.32 -14.88
CA LYS A 113 -12.11 21.75 -13.49
C LYS A 113 -10.76 22.44 -13.30
N ILE A 114 -9.69 21.85 -13.82
CA ILE A 114 -8.32 22.39 -13.65
C ILE A 114 -8.10 23.64 -14.51
N ARG A 115 -8.73 23.74 -15.69
CA ARG A 115 -8.71 24.99 -16.47
C ARG A 115 -9.39 26.13 -15.73
N HIS A 116 -10.51 25.85 -15.07
CA HIS A 116 -11.25 26.83 -14.29
C HIS A 116 -10.49 27.25 -13.02
N ASN A 117 -9.96 26.28 -12.27
CA ASN A 117 -9.18 26.53 -11.06
C ASN A 117 -7.84 25.80 -11.11
N ARG A 118 -6.82 26.50 -11.64
CA ARG A 118 -5.46 25.96 -11.77
C ARG A 118 -4.80 25.65 -10.43
N ALA A 119 -5.23 26.29 -9.34
CA ALA A 119 -4.64 26.10 -8.02
C ALA A 119 -5.02 24.74 -7.39
N LEU A 120 -5.98 24.00 -7.95
CA LEU A 120 -6.43 22.71 -7.40
C LEU A 120 -5.27 21.73 -7.18
N VAL A 121 -4.29 21.70 -8.08
CA VAL A 121 -3.13 20.80 -8.00
C VAL A 121 -2.20 21.08 -6.81
N SER A 122 -2.34 22.24 -6.16
CA SER A 122 -1.54 22.64 -5.01
C SER A 122 -2.39 22.95 -3.76
N LYS A 123 -3.67 22.56 -3.77
CA LYS A 123 -4.54 22.68 -2.57
C LYS A 123 -4.23 21.58 -1.55
N SER A 124 -4.82 21.71 -0.37
CA SER A 124 -4.78 20.67 0.67
C SER A 124 -5.24 19.31 0.14
N LEU A 125 -4.74 18.22 0.74
CA LEU A 125 -5.10 16.84 0.41
C LEU A 125 -6.61 16.61 0.33
N ARG A 126 -7.37 17.14 1.30
CA ARG A 126 -8.84 17.04 1.30
C ARG A 126 -9.47 17.66 0.06
N VAL A 127 -9.08 18.89 -0.29
CA VAL A 127 -9.57 19.59 -1.49
C VAL A 127 -9.13 18.89 -2.76
N GLN A 128 -7.88 18.41 -2.84
CA GLN A 128 -7.44 17.64 -3.99
C GLN A 128 -8.30 16.37 -4.18
N PHE A 129 -8.53 15.61 -3.12
CA PHE A 129 -9.39 14.43 -3.18
C PHE A 129 -10.82 14.77 -3.60
N ASP A 130 -11.44 15.76 -2.94
CA ASP A 130 -12.83 16.12 -3.22
C ASP A 130 -13.00 16.63 -4.66
N GLU A 131 -12.11 17.53 -5.11
CA GLU A 131 -12.25 18.20 -6.40
C GLU A 131 -11.74 17.38 -7.57
N LEU A 132 -10.68 16.58 -7.37
CA LEU A 132 -10.03 15.81 -8.43
C LEU A 132 -10.54 14.37 -8.50
N ILE A 133 -10.93 13.76 -7.38
CA ILE A 133 -11.37 12.35 -7.34
C ILE A 133 -12.87 12.23 -7.12
N ALA A 134 -13.35 12.64 -5.94
CA ALA A 134 -14.71 12.31 -5.49
C ALA A 134 -15.79 12.99 -6.33
N ALA A 135 -15.70 14.31 -6.54
CA ALA A 135 -16.71 15.03 -7.30
C ALA A 135 -16.77 14.61 -8.79
N PRO A 136 -15.65 14.46 -9.51
CA PRO A 136 -15.71 13.96 -10.89
C PRO A 136 -16.27 12.55 -10.99
N VAL A 137 -15.89 11.63 -10.10
CA VAL A 137 -16.43 10.26 -10.07
C VAL A 137 -17.91 10.26 -9.71
N GLY A 138 -18.32 11.06 -8.72
CA GLY A 138 -19.72 11.20 -8.33
C GLY A 138 -20.59 11.75 -9.45
N GLY A 139 -20.09 12.71 -10.24
CA GLY A 139 -20.79 13.21 -11.43
C GLY A 139 -21.01 12.13 -12.48
N LEU A 140 -19.99 11.31 -12.76
CA LEU A 140 -20.12 10.19 -13.70
C LEU A 140 -21.12 9.15 -13.22
N LEU A 141 -21.10 8.81 -11.91
CA LEU A 141 -22.07 7.89 -11.32
C LEU A 141 -23.50 8.43 -11.41
N ALA A 142 -23.70 9.72 -11.16
CA ALA A 142 -25.02 10.36 -11.24
C ALA A 142 -25.58 10.40 -12.67
N GLU A 143 -24.70 10.46 -13.67
CA GLU A 143 -25.05 10.39 -15.10
C GLU A 143 -25.13 8.94 -15.62
N GLU A 144 -25.01 7.93 -14.74
CA GLU A 144 -24.96 6.51 -15.09
C GLU A 144 -23.88 6.17 -16.14
N LEU A 145 -22.82 6.99 -16.20
CA LEU A 145 -21.72 6.81 -17.13
C LEU A 145 -20.80 5.69 -16.64
N ASP A 146 -20.45 4.81 -17.57
CA ASP A 146 -19.56 3.69 -17.27
C ASP A 146 -18.17 4.20 -16.87
N LEU A 147 -17.76 3.81 -15.67
CA LEU A 147 -16.41 4.03 -15.19
C LEU A 147 -15.46 2.97 -15.74
N GLY A 148 -15.97 1.81 -16.15
CA GLY A 148 -15.22 0.59 -16.49
C GLY A 148 -15.36 -0.48 -15.39
N PRO A 149 -14.73 -1.67 -15.58
CA PRO A 149 -14.75 -2.74 -14.59
C PRO A 149 -14.13 -2.30 -13.25
N ARG A 150 -14.51 -2.99 -12.15
CA ARG A 150 -14.16 -2.64 -10.76
C ARG A 150 -12.70 -2.23 -10.58
N LYS A 151 -12.52 -1.06 -9.98
CA LYS A 151 -11.29 -0.28 -10.02
C LYS A 151 -10.50 -0.41 -8.74
N VAL A 152 -9.28 -0.90 -8.86
CA VAL A 152 -8.38 -1.07 -7.72
C VAL A 152 -7.41 0.09 -7.67
N ILE A 153 -7.20 0.65 -6.48
CA ILE A 153 -6.14 1.61 -6.20
C ILE A 153 -5.17 1.00 -5.19
N ILE A 154 -3.90 0.87 -5.56
CA ILE A 154 -2.85 0.34 -4.68
C ILE A 154 -2.02 1.50 -4.11
N VAL A 155 -1.92 1.56 -2.79
CA VAL A 155 -1.06 2.49 -2.05
C VAL A 155 -0.02 1.70 -1.30
N GLU A 156 1.24 1.92 -1.62
CA GLU A 156 2.37 1.24 -0.99
C GLU A 156 3.24 2.23 -0.23
N GLY A 157 3.73 1.80 0.94
CA GLY A 157 4.77 2.50 1.69
C GLY A 157 4.30 3.79 2.34
N ILE A 158 3.01 3.93 2.69
CA ILE A 158 2.51 5.17 3.31
C ILE A 158 3.29 5.58 4.57
N ASP A 159 3.99 4.64 5.23
CA ASP A 159 4.93 4.92 6.33
C ASP A 159 6.20 5.70 5.91
N GLU A 160 6.52 5.72 4.64
CA GLU A 160 7.61 6.49 4.05
C GLU A 160 7.24 7.94 3.71
N CYS A 161 5.94 8.28 3.69
CA CYS A 161 5.48 9.65 3.47
C CYS A 161 6.17 10.63 4.45
N ALA A 162 6.57 11.79 3.92
CA ALA A 162 7.40 12.76 4.64
C ALA A 162 6.70 13.41 5.85
N SER A 163 5.36 13.37 5.92
CA SER A 163 4.58 14.01 6.99
C SER A 163 3.64 13.03 7.68
N VAL A 164 3.81 12.85 8.99
CA VAL A 164 2.92 12.04 9.83
C VAL A 164 1.48 12.55 9.81
N HIS A 165 1.29 13.87 9.80
CA HIS A 165 -0.03 14.48 9.69
C HIS A 165 -0.69 14.14 8.34
N ALA A 166 0.08 14.23 7.25
CA ALA A 166 -0.41 13.87 5.92
C ALA A 166 -0.73 12.38 5.80
N ARG A 167 0.07 11.49 6.41
CA ARG A 167 -0.21 10.04 6.50
C ARG A 167 -1.59 9.79 7.09
N CYS A 168 -1.86 10.39 8.26
CA CYS A 168 -3.14 10.27 8.93
C CYS A 168 -4.28 10.87 8.10
N GLU A 169 -4.07 12.03 7.48
CA GLU A 169 -5.08 12.70 6.65
C GLU A 169 -5.46 11.86 5.42
N ILE A 170 -4.47 11.32 4.69
CA ILE A 170 -4.67 10.45 3.52
C ILE A 170 -5.51 9.22 3.92
N LEU A 171 -5.11 8.51 4.99
CA LEU A 171 -5.85 7.35 5.45
C LEU A 171 -7.27 7.70 5.91
N CYS A 172 -7.45 8.82 6.62
CA CYS A 172 -8.77 9.29 7.02
C CYS A 172 -9.66 9.58 5.81
N ILE A 173 -9.12 10.23 4.77
CA ILE A 173 -9.83 10.52 3.54
C ILE A 173 -10.26 9.22 2.86
N ILE A 174 -9.33 8.27 2.67
CA ILE A 174 -9.60 6.98 2.03
C ILE A 174 -10.69 6.23 2.80
N LEU A 175 -10.50 6.02 4.12
CA LEU A 175 -11.38 5.19 4.92
C LEU A 175 -12.80 5.78 5.05
N LYS A 176 -12.94 7.10 5.10
CA LYS A 176 -14.26 7.76 5.19
C LYS A 176 -15.00 7.83 3.86
N SER A 177 -14.29 7.74 2.73
CA SER A 177 -14.87 7.89 1.39
C SER A 177 -15.00 6.58 0.62
N ALA A 178 -14.33 5.51 1.05
CA ALA A 178 -14.22 4.27 0.29
C ALA A 178 -15.57 3.59 0.02
N SER A 179 -16.58 3.76 0.88
CA SER A 179 -17.93 3.21 0.64
C SER A 179 -18.77 4.04 -0.33
N ALA A 180 -18.43 5.31 -0.54
CA ALA A 180 -19.16 6.23 -1.41
C ALA A 180 -18.63 6.24 -2.86
N LEU A 181 -17.44 5.68 -3.08
CA LEU A 181 -16.79 5.62 -4.39
C LEU A 181 -16.64 4.17 -4.85
N PRO A 182 -16.56 3.92 -6.17
CA PRO A 182 -16.50 2.56 -6.72
C PRO A 182 -15.09 1.95 -6.67
N PHE A 183 -14.19 2.52 -5.86
CA PHE A 183 -12.80 2.11 -5.76
C PHE A 183 -12.61 1.11 -4.62
N ARG A 184 -11.81 0.07 -4.90
CA ARG A 184 -11.23 -0.79 -3.88
C ARG A 184 -9.80 -0.35 -3.58
N TRP A 185 -9.52 -0.02 -2.33
CA TRP A 185 -8.22 0.48 -1.89
C TRP A 185 -7.40 -0.62 -1.25
N ALA A 186 -6.19 -0.86 -1.74
CA ALA A 186 -5.25 -1.80 -1.15
C ALA A 186 -4.06 -1.04 -0.58
N ILE A 187 -3.86 -1.14 0.73
CA ILE A 187 -2.85 -0.36 1.46
C ILE A 187 -1.79 -1.31 1.99
N PHE A 188 -0.58 -1.21 1.45
CA PHE A 188 0.59 -1.99 1.85
C PHE A 188 1.52 -1.08 2.65
N SER A 189 1.60 -1.24 3.96
CA SER A 189 2.40 -0.34 4.80
C SER A 189 2.73 -0.90 6.17
N ARG A 190 3.69 -0.28 6.85
CA ARG A 190 3.91 -0.49 8.29
C ARG A 190 3.11 0.52 9.08
N ILE A 191 2.14 0.04 9.85
CA ILE A 191 1.37 0.90 10.76
C ILE A 191 2.08 0.93 12.11
N ASP A 192 2.50 2.12 12.52
CA ASP A 192 3.12 2.38 13.81
C ASP A 192 2.08 2.87 14.85
N SER A 193 2.44 2.80 16.14
CA SER A 193 1.54 3.14 17.25
C SER A 193 1.11 4.61 17.25
N GLN A 194 1.94 5.51 16.70
CA GLN A 194 1.61 6.93 16.57
C GLN A 194 0.48 7.10 15.57
N LEU A 195 0.56 6.45 14.41
CA LEU A 195 -0.48 6.48 13.39
C LEU A 195 -1.77 5.81 13.87
N GLU A 196 -1.70 4.69 14.59
CA GLU A 196 -2.88 4.06 15.18
C GLU A 196 -3.61 4.99 16.15
N THR A 197 -2.86 5.69 17.00
CA THR A 197 -3.42 6.64 17.97
C THR A 197 -4.14 7.79 17.25
N LEU A 198 -3.48 8.39 16.26
CA LEU A 198 -4.07 9.49 15.48
C LEU A 198 -5.34 9.06 14.72
N LEU A 199 -5.36 7.85 14.14
CA LEU A 199 -6.55 7.31 13.48
C LEU A 199 -7.70 7.11 14.47
N LYS A 200 -7.41 6.55 15.65
CA LYS A 200 -8.41 6.37 16.73
C LYS A 200 -8.99 7.70 17.20
N GLU A 201 -8.15 8.71 17.40
CA GLU A 201 -8.60 10.08 17.75
C GLU A 201 -9.51 10.69 16.68
N LYS A 202 -9.31 10.33 15.41
CA LYS A 202 -10.15 10.76 14.28
C LYS A 202 -11.42 9.90 14.09
N GLY A 203 -11.66 8.94 14.97
CA GLY A 203 -12.79 8.01 14.91
C GLY A 203 -12.69 7.01 13.76
N VAL A 204 -11.47 6.67 13.33
CA VAL A 204 -11.20 5.79 12.20
C VAL A 204 -10.40 4.58 12.68
N ALA A 205 -10.84 3.39 12.30
CA ALA A 205 -10.12 2.14 12.52
C ALA A 205 -9.61 1.59 11.19
N LEU A 206 -8.35 1.18 11.18
CA LEU A 206 -7.73 0.48 10.05
C LEU A 206 -7.52 -0.96 10.51
N GLU A 207 -8.49 -1.82 10.23
CA GLU A 207 -8.40 -3.23 10.61
C GLU A 207 -7.51 -3.99 9.61
N PRO A 208 -6.37 -4.56 10.04
CA PRO A 208 -5.52 -5.34 9.15
C PRO A 208 -6.29 -6.56 8.65
N CYS A 209 -6.50 -6.62 7.34
CA CYS A 209 -7.10 -7.79 6.71
C CYS A 209 -6.08 -8.94 6.67
N TRP A 210 -4.79 -8.59 6.59
CA TRP A 210 -3.67 -9.52 6.59
C TRP A 210 -2.48 -8.91 7.34
N LYS A 211 -1.89 -9.68 8.26
CA LYS A 211 -0.58 -9.37 8.84
C LYS A 211 0.45 -10.29 8.18
N VAL A 212 1.41 -9.72 7.45
CA VAL A 212 2.55 -10.48 6.95
C VAL A 212 3.54 -10.60 8.10
N CYS A 213 3.36 -11.64 8.91
CA CYS A 213 4.47 -12.17 9.68
C CYS A 213 5.39 -12.86 8.68
N HIS A 214 6.65 -12.44 8.55
CA HIS A 214 7.63 -13.27 7.86
C HIS A 214 7.63 -14.63 8.58
N SER A 215 7.08 -15.65 7.93
CA SER A 215 7.40 -17.02 8.27
C SER A 215 8.90 -17.14 8.04
N VAL A 216 9.65 -17.31 9.13
CA VAL A 216 11.03 -17.77 9.03
C VAL A 216 10.99 -18.99 8.11
N PRO A 217 11.72 -19.01 6.99
CA PRO A 217 11.69 -20.16 6.11
C PRO A 217 12.04 -21.38 6.95
N ASN A 218 11.24 -22.44 6.83
CA ASN A 218 11.70 -23.76 7.21
C ASN A 218 12.90 -24.03 6.29
N ILE A 219 14.10 -23.76 6.79
CA ILE A 219 15.32 -24.19 6.12
C ILE A 219 15.19 -25.71 6.08
N PRO A 220 15.09 -26.34 4.89
CA PRO A 220 15.07 -27.79 4.81
C PRO A 220 16.32 -28.28 5.53
N ILE A 221 16.13 -29.10 6.55
CA ILE A 221 17.22 -29.87 7.12
C ILE A 221 17.61 -30.82 5.98
N GLY A 222 18.56 -30.41 5.14
CA GLY A 222 19.20 -31.32 4.19
C GLY A 222 19.74 -32.51 4.97
N GLU A 223 19.84 -33.67 4.35
CA GLU A 223 20.35 -34.88 4.99
C GLU A 223 21.74 -34.61 5.60
N GLY A 224 21.75 -34.34 6.91
CA GLY A 224 22.88 -33.80 7.66
C GLY A 224 22.41 -33.05 8.92
N GLU A 225 23.18 -33.14 10.00
CA GLU A 225 22.80 -32.44 11.24
C GLU A 225 22.83 -30.91 11.06
N PRO A 226 21.79 -30.18 11.51
CA PRO A 226 21.67 -28.75 11.28
C PRO A 226 22.77 -27.96 12.01
N LEU A 227 23.35 -26.95 11.35
CA LEU A 227 24.37 -26.07 11.93
C LEU A 227 23.82 -25.21 13.08
N PHE A 228 22.52 -24.91 13.04
CA PHE A 228 21.81 -24.13 14.06
C PHE A 228 20.59 -24.89 14.57
N ARG A 229 20.40 -24.89 15.88
CA ARG A 229 19.17 -25.24 16.57
C ARG A 229 18.27 -24.00 16.65
N VAL A 230 17.01 -24.17 16.27
CA VAL A 230 15.98 -23.15 16.46
C VAL A 230 15.12 -23.56 17.65
N GLU A 231 14.97 -22.67 18.62
CA GLU A 231 14.12 -22.86 19.80
C GLU A 231 13.03 -21.78 19.80
N MET A 232 11.77 -22.22 19.92
CA MET A 232 10.65 -21.32 20.22
C MET A 232 10.48 -21.23 21.73
N ILE A 233 10.55 -20.01 22.25
CA ILE A 233 10.34 -19.70 23.66
C ILE A 233 9.00 -19.00 23.78
N ARG A 234 8.14 -19.48 24.68
CA ARG A 234 6.85 -18.86 24.99
C ARG A 234 6.89 -18.28 26.39
N HIS A 235 6.54 -17.01 26.55
CA HIS A 235 6.47 -16.37 27.86
C HIS A 235 5.40 -15.28 27.86
N GLU A 236 4.43 -15.34 28.77
CA GLU A 236 3.45 -14.25 29.01
C GLU A 236 2.75 -13.72 27.74
N GLY A 237 2.40 -14.62 26.82
CA GLY A 237 1.81 -14.18 25.55
C GLY A 237 2.82 -13.44 24.69
N TRP A 238 4.07 -13.91 24.68
CA TRP A 238 5.10 -13.58 23.71
C TRP A 238 5.70 -14.88 23.17
N ILE A 239 6.05 -14.89 21.89
CA ILE A 239 6.87 -15.91 21.24
C ILE A 239 8.21 -15.26 20.95
N ALA A 240 9.29 -15.86 21.44
CA ALA A 240 10.64 -15.54 21.02
C ALA A 240 11.23 -16.68 20.20
N VAL A 241 11.90 -16.37 19.11
CA VAL A 241 12.67 -17.36 18.34
C VAL A 241 14.15 -17.16 18.65
N ARG A 242 14.79 -18.20 19.20
CA ARG A 242 16.22 -18.24 19.49
C ARG A 242 16.91 -19.16 18.49
N TRP A 243 18.00 -18.68 17.91
CA TRP A 243 18.89 -19.48 17.07
C TRP A 243 20.17 -19.74 17.87
N THR A 244 20.56 -21.00 17.99
CA THR A 244 21.76 -21.41 18.74
C THR A 244 22.60 -22.32 17.87
N LEU A 245 23.92 -22.13 17.84
CA LEU A 245 24.79 -23.01 17.07
C LEU A 245 24.72 -24.45 17.64
N ALA A 246 24.45 -25.45 16.80
CA ALA A 246 24.21 -26.82 17.24
C ALA A 246 25.51 -27.56 17.63
N LYS A 247 26.67 -27.12 17.11
CA LYS A 247 28.01 -27.59 17.48
C LYS A 247 28.95 -26.41 17.66
N ARG A 248 29.83 -26.47 18.65
CA ARG A 248 30.80 -25.42 18.96
C ARG A 248 31.80 -25.27 17.79
N ASP A 249 31.70 -24.18 17.03
CA ASP A 249 32.69 -23.80 16.01
C ASP A 249 33.64 -22.75 16.61
N PRO A 250 34.97 -23.00 16.67
CA PRO A 250 35.93 -22.04 17.23
C PRO A 250 36.02 -20.72 16.47
N LYS A 251 35.44 -20.60 15.27
CA LYS A 251 35.37 -19.36 14.47
C LYS A 251 34.10 -18.55 14.71
N ILE A 252 33.10 -19.09 15.40
CA ILE A 252 31.80 -18.44 15.65
C ILE A 252 31.59 -18.29 17.16
N VAL A 253 31.71 -17.06 17.67
CA VAL A 253 31.75 -16.75 19.11
C VAL A 253 30.34 -16.69 19.76
N THR A 254 29.30 -17.19 19.07
CA THR A 254 27.85 -17.11 19.38
C THR A 254 27.19 -15.87 18.76
N GLY A 255 26.15 -16.10 17.96
CA GLY A 255 25.22 -15.06 17.50
C GLY A 255 23.81 -15.45 17.91
N THR A 256 23.22 -14.69 18.85
CA THR A 256 21.84 -14.89 19.29
C THR A 256 20.99 -13.75 18.73
N ALA A 257 20.12 -14.05 17.76
CA ALA A 257 19.04 -13.15 17.38
C ALA A 257 17.78 -13.51 18.16
N LEU A 258 17.16 -12.53 18.82
CA LEU A 258 15.88 -12.68 19.52
C LEU A 258 14.83 -11.82 18.81
N PHE A 259 13.81 -12.48 18.27
CA PHE A 259 12.64 -11.81 17.71
C PHE A 259 11.48 -12.02 18.66
N PHE A 260 10.86 -10.94 19.15
CA PHE A 260 9.72 -11.01 20.06
C PHE A 260 8.43 -10.77 19.28
N PHE A 261 7.48 -11.70 19.40
CA PHE A 261 6.17 -11.62 18.77
C PHE A 261 5.10 -11.71 19.86
N GLN A 262 4.14 -10.79 19.90
CA GLN A 262 2.98 -10.91 20.79
C GLN A 262 1.89 -11.72 20.04
N PRO A 263 1.45 -12.91 20.49
CA PRO A 263 0.28 -13.58 19.96
C PRO A 263 -0.94 -12.70 20.23
N LEU A 264 -1.76 -12.50 19.21
CA LEU A 264 -3.04 -11.82 19.36
C LEU A 264 -4.01 -12.78 20.05
N LYS A 265 -4.75 -12.26 21.04
CA LYS A 265 -5.93 -12.94 21.61
C LYS A 265 -7.02 -13.07 20.57
#